data_AF-A0A923TWK6-F1
#
_entry.id   AF-A0A923TWK6-F1
#
_cell.length_a   1.000
_cell.length_b   1.000
_cell.length_c   1.000
_cell.angle_alpha   90.00
_cell.angle_beta   90.00
_cell.angle_gamma   90.00
#
_symmetry.space_group_name_H-M   'P 1'
#
loop_
_entity.id
_entity.type
_entity.pdbx_description
1 polymer ?
#
loop_
_entity_poly.entity_id
_entity_poly.type
_entity_poly.pdbx_seq_one_letter_code
_entity_poly.pdbx_strand_id
1 'polypeptide(L)'
;MKIKLIFRIFTFMLAVGFISCSHYLELQKNPNESSSEGKSHNAGEDCGSCHNKNGSEAANNAWWTVAGTVYRSDGSIQKNAVIEFWEKPGKKGALIKTLITDSDGNFYTNQIINYNNGCSPAVNVGLKSKSMDTTTFNGVSCNSCHGLNRSRITLD
;
A
#
# COMPACT_ATOMS: atom_id res chain seq x y z
N MET A 1 61.29 19.27 -4.16
CA MET A 1 60.45 18.32 -4.92
C MET A 1 59.63 17.44 -3.97
N LYS A 2 58.49 17.91 -3.44
CA LYS A 2 57.56 17.09 -2.62
C LYS A 2 56.14 17.66 -2.63
N ILE A 3 55.42 17.53 -3.75
CA ILE A 3 53.95 17.74 -3.81
C ILE A 3 53.39 16.71 -4.79
N LYS A 4 53.25 15.46 -4.38
CA LYS A 4 52.54 14.43 -5.17
C LYS A 4 51.63 13.50 -4.35
N LEU A 5 51.48 13.73 -3.04
CA LEU A 5 50.79 12.76 -2.17
C LEU A 5 49.38 13.17 -1.70
N ILE A 6 48.93 14.41 -1.95
CA ILE A 6 47.63 14.88 -1.40
C ILE A 6 46.46 14.69 -2.38
N PHE A 7 46.72 14.49 -3.68
CA PHE A 7 45.65 14.48 -4.69
C PHE A 7 44.95 13.13 -4.92
N ARG A 8 45.34 12.06 -4.21
CA ARG A 8 44.74 10.72 -4.42
C ARG A 8 43.73 10.28 -3.37
N ILE A 9 43.52 11.06 -2.30
CA ILE A 9 42.57 10.67 -1.23
C ILE A 9 41.19 11.32 -1.43
N PHE A 10 41.09 12.41 -2.21
CA PHE A 10 39.84 13.15 -2.35
C PHE A 10 38.84 12.55 -3.35
N THR A 11 39.24 11.56 -4.15
CA THR A 11 38.39 11.00 -5.22
C THR A 11 37.55 9.80 -4.77
N PHE A 12 37.73 9.29 -3.54
CA PHE A 12 37.02 8.09 -3.09
C PHE A 12 35.76 8.37 -2.24
N MET A 13 35.52 9.62 -1.83
CA MET A 13 34.45 9.96 -0.87
C MET A 13 33.19 10.58 -1.50
N LEU A 14 33.05 10.56 -2.83
CA LEU A 14 31.89 11.13 -3.55
C LEU A 14 30.89 10.09 -4.08
N ALA A 15 31.11 8.79 -3.83
CA ALA A 15 30.30 7.72 -4.41
C ALA A 15 29.20 7.15 -3.48
N VAL A 16 29.08 7.62 -2.24
CA VAL A 16 28.19 7.00 -1.22
C VAL A 16 26.76 7.60 -1.22
N GLY A 17 26.48 8.62 -2.04
CA GLY A 17 25.21 9.38 -1.99
C GLY A 17 24.03 8.85 -2.81
N PHE A 18 24.20 7.83 -3.67
CA PHE A 18 23.19 7.49 -4.69
C PHE A 18 22.39 6.20 -4.44
N ILE A 19 22.76 5.38 -3.43
CA ILE A 19 22.18 4.04 -3.29
C ILE A 19 20.76 4.09 -2.70
N SER A 20 20.48 4.99 -1.76
CA SER A 20 19.19 5.03 -1.04
C SER A 20 17.96 5.38 -1.88
N CYS A 21 18.12 6.09 -3.00
CA CYS A 21 16.98 6.42 -3.88
C CYS A 21 16.60 5.28 -4.85
N SER A 22 17.50 4.33 -5.09
CA SER A 22 17.28 3.28 -6.09
C SER A 22 16.11 2.36 -5.71
N HIS A 23 15.98 2.02 -4.43
CA HIS A 23 14.88 1.17 -3.95
C HIS A 23 13.54 1.89 -3.95
N TYR A 24 13.51 3.20 -3.64
CA TYR A 24 12.28 3.99 -3.75
C TYR A 24 11.78 4.02 -5.21
N LEU A 25 12.69 4.27 -6.15
CA LEU A 25 12.37 4.30 -7.58
C LEU A 25 11.87 2.94 -8.08
N GLU A 26 12.46 1.84 -7.60
CA GLU A 26 12.03 0.50 -7.98
C GLU A 26 10.61 0.19 -7.48
N LEU A 27 10.28 0.52 -6.22
CA LEU A 27 8.92 0.35 -5.68
C LEU A 27 7.88 1.21 -6.40
N GLN A 28 8.26 2.36 -6.95
CA GLN A 28 7.37 3.19 -7.75
C GLN A 28 7.19 2.65 -9.17
N LYS A 29 8.23 2.06 -9.75
CA LYS A 29 8.21 1.55 -11.13
C LYS A 29 7.57 0.17 -11.23
N ASN A 30 7.86 -0.71 -10.29
CA ASN A 30 7.44 -2.11 -10.26
C ASN A 30 6.87 -2.46 -8.86
N PRO A 31 5.74 -1.86 -8.45
CA PRO A 31 5.14 -2.20 -7.17
C PRO A 31 4.64 -3.65 -7.16
N ASN A 32 4.71 -4.30 -5.99
CA ASN A 32 4.02 -5.55 -5.74
C ASN A 32 2.62 -5.21 -5.23
N GLU A 33 1.61 -5.62 -6.00
CA GLU A 33 0.22 -5.26 -5.76
C GLU A 33 -0.70 -6.47 -5.97
N SER A 34 -1.83 -6.45 -5.27
CA SER A 34 -2.89 -7.41 -5.51
C SER A 34 -3.44 -7.29 -6.94
N SER A 35 -3.85 -8.43 -7.50
CA SER A 35 -4.47 -8.53 -8.84
C SER A 35 -5.59 -9.56 -8.81
N SER A 36 -6.51 -9.50 -9.77
CA SER A 36 -7.69 -10.41 -9.84
C SER A 36 -7.30 -11.90 -9.84
N GLU A 37 -6.20 -12.23 -10.51
CA GLU A 37 -5.65 -13.59 -10.61
C GLU A 37 -4.69 -13.92 -9.46
N GLY A 38 -4.35 -12.93 -8.64
CA GLY A 38 -3.49 -13.08 -7.49
C GLY A 38 -4.12 -13.93 -6.40
N LYS A 39 -3.27 -14.42 -5.50
CA LYS A 39 -3.69 -15.12 -4.30
C LYS A 39 -2.81 -14.66 -3.14
N SER A 40 -3.43 -14.50 -1.97
CA SER A 40 -2.71 -14.17 -0.73
C SER A 40 -3.18 -15.11 0.38
N HIS A 41 -3.31 -14.61 1.60
CA HIS A 41 -3.69 -15.39 2.77
C HIS A 41 -4.32 -14.52 3.85
N ASN A 42 -4.91 -15.16 4.84
CA ASN A 42 -5.34 -14.51 6.09
C ASN A 42 -6.30 -13.34 5.88
N ALA A 43 -7.28 -13.53 4.98
CA ALA A 43 -8.34 -12.57 4.74
C ALA A 43 -9.01 -12.15 6.05
N GLY A 44 -8.95 -10.86 6.38
CA GLY A 44 -9.50 -10.31 7.63
C GLY A 44 -8.45 -9.88 8.64
N GLU A 45 -7.27 -10.48 8.60
CA GLU A 45 -6.16 -10.12 9.48
C GLU A 45 -5.53 -8.79 9.08
N ASP A 46 -4.95 -8.08 10.04
CA ASP A 46 -4.20 -6.87 9.75
C ASP A 46 -2.86 -7.21 9.09
N CYS A 47 -2.77 -7.02 7.78
CA CYS A 47 -1.57 -7.33 7.00
C CYS A 47 -0.34 -6.56 7.52
N GLY A 48 -0.53 -5.34 8.06
CA GLY A 48 0.54 -4.53 8.62
C GLY A 48 1.17 -5.14 9.89
N SER A 49 0.49 -6.05 10.58
CA SER A 49 1.07 -6.75 11.73
C SER A 49 2.28 -7.60 11.35
N CYS A 50 2.27 -8.20 10.15
CA CYS A 50 3.39 -9.00 9.62
C CYS A 50 4.21 -8.21 8.58
N HIS A 51 3.56 -7.49 7.67
CA HIS A 51 4.21 -6.77 6.57
C HIS A 51 4.50 -5.30 6.90
N ASN A 52 5.08 -5.05 8.07
CA ASN A 52 5.54 -3.72 8.46
C ASN A 52 7.02 -3.49 8.09
N LYS A 53 7.40 -2.21 8.03
CA LYS A 53 8.76 -1.76 7.74
C LYS A 53 9.83 -2.17 8.78
N ASN A 54 9.43 -2.58 9.98
CA ASN A 54 10.31 -2.79 11.13
C ASN A 54 10.58 -4.27 11.45
N GLY A 55 10.01 -5.22 10.70
CA GLY A 55 10.46 -6.61 10.68
C GLY A 55 9.40 -7.66 10.99
N SER A 56 9.25 -8.57 10.02
CA SER A 56 9.05 -10.01 10.15
C SER A 56 9.72 -10.67 8.92
N GLU A 57 9.81 -12.00 8.84
CA GLU A 57 10.29 -12.69 7.62
C GLU A 57 9.45 -12.30 6.38
N ALA A 58 8.19 -11.94 6.57
CA ALA A 58 7.30 -11.46 5.51
C ALA A 58 7.66 -10.04 5.00
N ALA A 59 8.27 -9.20 5.84
CA ALA A 59 8.76 -7.87 5.43
C ALA A 59 9.93 -7.94 4.43
N ASN A 60 10.66 -9.07 4.40
CA ASN A 60 11.68 -9.33 3.38
C ASN A 60 11.08 -9.57 1.99
N ASN A 61 9.83 -10.04 1.91
CA ASN A 61 9.11 -10.17 0.64
C ASN A 61 8.53 -8.82 0.20
N ALA A 62 7.83 -8.14 1.11
CA ALA A 62 7.39 -6.77 0.95
C ALA A 62 6.82 -6.24 2.27
N TRP A 63 6.93 -4.94 2.49
CA TRP A 63 6.16 -4.22 3.48
C TRP A 63 5.03 -3.47 2.78
N TRP A 64 3.82 -3.52 3.33
CA TRP A 64 2.66 -2.90 2.69
C TRP A 64 2.53 -1.44 3.08
N THR A 65 2.27 -0.59 2.09
CA THR A 65 1.90 0.83 2.27
C THR A 65 0.38 0.99 2.30
N VAL A 66 -0.33 0.03 1.71
CA VAL A 66 -1.78 -0.15 1.78
C VAL A 66 -2.08 -1.62 1.88
N ALA A 67 -3.00 -2.00 2.76
CA ALA A 67 -3.59 -3.32 2.71
C ALA A 67 -4.98 -3.39 3.38
N GLY A 68 -5.80 -4.32 2.89
CA GLY A 68 -6.99 -4.76 3.60
C GLY A 68 -7.79 -5.83 2.88
N THR A 69 -8.97 -6.15 3.41
CA THR A 69 -9.87 -7.21 2.88
C THR A 69 -11.27 -6.67 2.63
N VAL A 70 -11.86 -7.04 1.48
CA VAL A 70 -13.26 -6.77 1.17
C VAL A 70 -14.08 -8.05 1.27
N TYR A 71 -15.26 -7.93 1.86
CA TYR A 71 -16.23 -9.01 2.00
C TYR A 71 -17.54 -8.70 1.28
N ARG A 72 -18.30 -9.75 1.02
CA ARG A 72 -19.71 -9.69 0.68
C ARG A 72 -20.54 -9.38 1.91
N SER A 73 -21.81 -8.99 1.75
CA SER A 73 -22.69 -8.72 2.90
C SER A 73 -22.95 -9.96 3.76
N ASP A 74 -22.89 -11.17 3.18
CA ASP A 74 -22.99 -12.45 3.88
C ASP A 74 -21.71 -12.84 4.65
N GLY A 75 -20.65 -12.04 4.55
CA GLY A 75 -19.36 -12.27 5.20
C GLY A 75 -18.40 -13.17 4.43
N SER A 76 -18.78 -13.66 3.24
CA SER A 76 -17.87 -14.35 2.33
C SER A 76 -16.92 -13.38 1.62
N ILE A 77 -15.90 -13.91 0.97
CA ILE A 77 -14.84 -13.13 0.31
C ILE A 77 -15.37 -12.40 -0.93
N GLN A 78 -15.09 -11.10 -1.04
CA GLN A 78 -15.38 -10.32 -2.24
C GLN A 78 -14.14 -10.21 -3.14
N LYS A 79 -14.15 -10.98 -4.23
CA LYS A 79 -13.11 -10.95 -5.26
C LYS A 79 -13.37 -9.86 -6.28
N ASN A 80 -12.34 -9.42 -6.99
CA ASN A 80 -12.42 -8.44 -8.08
C ASN A 80 -13.14 -7.13 -7.73
N ALA A 81 -13.19 -6.75 -6.45
CA ALA A 81 -13.58 -5.40 -6.04
C ALA A 81 -12.47 -4.42 -6.42
N VAL A 82 -12.88 -3.25 -6.91
CA VAL A 82 -11.97 -2.16 -7.25
C VAL A 82 -11.94 -1.16 -6.10
N ILE A 83 -10.76 -0.95 -5.52
CA ILE A 83 -10.53 0.01 -4.45
C ILE A 83 -9.87 1.24 -5.05
N GLU A 84 -10.52 2.39 -4.91
CA GLU A 84 -10.00 3.69 -5.32
C GLU A 84 -9.67 4.53 -4.09
N PHE A 85 -8.48 5.11 -4.06
CA PHE A 85 -8.06 6.01 -3.00
C PHE A 85 -8.12 7.45 -3.51
N TRP A 86 -8.99 8.27 -2.90
CA TRP A 86 -9.19 9.67 -3.30
C TRP A 86 -8.66 10.63 -2.25
N GLU A 87 -8.27 11.84 -2.61
CA GLU A 87 -7.82 12.83 -1.60
C GLU A 87 -8.94 13.21 -0.61
N LYS A 88 -10.20 13.22 -1.06
CA LYS A 88 -11.34 13.70 -0.28
C LYS A 88 -12.55 12.77 -0.35
N PRO A 89 -13.40 12.76 0.71
CA PRO A 89 -14.63 11.98 0.75
C PRO A 89 -15.56 12.23 -0.44
N GLY A 90 -16.27 11.18 -0.83
CA GLY A 90 -17.20 11.20 -1.96
C GLY A 90 -16.50 11.25 -3.33
N LYS A 91 -15.32 10.61 -3.44
CA LYS A 91 -14.52 10.54 -4.67
C LYS A 91 -14.15 11.91 -5.24
N LYS A 92 -13.71 12.81 -4.37
CA LYS A 92 -13.34 14.20 -4.73
C LYS A 92 -11.82 14.38 -4.65
N GLY A 93 -11.32 15.39 -5.37
CA GLY A 93 -9.88 15.64 -5.48
C GLY A 93 -9.21 14.69 -6.46
N ALA A 94 -7.90 14.52 -6.33
CA ALA A 94 -7.15 13.59 -7.17
C ALA A 94 -7.43 12.12 -6.78
N LEU A 95 -7.50 11.26 -7.79
CA LEU A 95 -7.37 9.82 -7.60
C LEU A 95 -5.90 9.50 -7.33
N ILE A 96 -5.62 8.95 -6.16
CA ILE A 96 -4.27 8.65 -5.67
C ILE A 96 -3.80 7.30 -6.20
N LYS A 97 -4.67 6.28 -6.10
CA LYS A 97 -4.35 4.90 -6.48
C LYS A 97 -5.62 4.11 -6.73
N THR A 98 -5.51 3.11 -7.60
CA THR A 98 -6.51 2.05 -7.77
C THR A 98 -5.85 0.70 -7.50
N LEU A 99 -6.52 -0.14 -6.71
CA LEU A 99 -6.15 -1.54 -6.46
C LEU A 99 -7.34 -2.43 -6.77
N ILE A 100 -7.08 -3.72 -6.96
CA ILE A 100 -8.12 -4.74 -7.15
C ILE A 100 -7.89 -5.82 -6.11
N THR A 101 -8.97 -6.30 -5.47
CA THR A 101 -8.87 -7.45 -4.57
C THR A 101 -8.50 -8.71 -5.33
N ASP A 102 -7.65 -9.51 -4.72
CA ASP A 102 -7.26 -10.81 -5.22
C ASP A 102 -8.33 -11.90 -4.99
N SER A 103 -7.97 -13.14 -5.30
CA SER A 103 -8.86 -14.30 -5.16
C SER A 103 -9.24 -14.65 -3.72
N ASP A 104 -8.56 -14.07 -2.72
CA ASP A 104 -8.88 -14.16 -1.29
C ASP A 104 -9.51 -12.86 -0.74
N GLY A 105 -9.84 -11.92 -1.63
CA GLY A 105 -10.51 -10.64 -1.30
C GLY A 105 -9.59 -9.60 -0.69
N ASN A 106 -8.28 -9.84 -0.70
CA ASN A 106 -7.31 -8.92 -0.16
C ASN A 106 -6.84 -7.95 -1.24
N PHE A 107 -6.68 -6.68 -0.86
CA PHE A 107 -5.98 -5.70 -1.65
C PHE A 107 -4.72 -5.25 -0.93
N TYR A 108 -3.63 -5.04 -1.65
CA TYR A 108 -2.38 -4.55 -1.08
C TYR A 108 -1.50 -3.89 -2.12
N THR A 109 -0.60 -3.03 -1.66
CA THR A 109 0.54 -2.54 -2.45
C THR A 109 1.70 -2.18 -1.53
N ASN A 110 2.93 -2.25 -2.05
CA ASN A 110 4.12 -1.65 -1.45
C ASN A 110 4.52 -0.32 -2.11
N GLN A 111 3.74 0.17 -3.09
CA GLN A 111 3.98 1.46 -3.72
C GLN A 111 3.88 2.56 -2.68
N ILE A 112 4.88 3.43 -2.61
CA ILE A 112 4.86 4.52 -1.63
C ILE A 112 3.85 5.57 -2.08
N ILE A 113 2.82 5.77 -1.26
CA ILE A 113 1.73 6.70 -1.54
C ILE A 113 1.88 7.95 -0.69
N ASN A 114 1.71 9.11 -1.32
CA ASN A 114 1.67 10.40 -0.65
C ASN A 114 0.23 10.73 -0.21
N TYR A 115 0.00 10.77 1.11
CA TYR A 115 -1.30 11.12 1.70
C TYR A 115 -1.40 12.57 2.19
N ASN A 116 -0.47 13.46 1.83
CA ASN A 116 -0.41 14.83 2.39
C ASN A 116 -1.72 15.63 2.22
N ASN A 117 -2.49 15.34 1.16
CA ASN A 117 -3.77 15.99 0.88
C ASN A 117 -4.99 15.23 1.43
N GLY A 118 -4.74 14.13 2.17
CA GLY A 118 -5.75 13.20 2.65
C GLY A 118 -5.88 11.95 1.80
N CYS A 119 -6.57 10.96 2.35
CA CYS A 119 -6.95 9.72 1.69
C CYS A 119 -8.38 9.33 2.12
N SER A 120 -9.22 8.96 1.17
CA SER A 120 -10.59 8.51 1.38
C SER A 120 -10.85 7.33 0.43
N PRO A 121 -10.70 6.09 0.95
CA PRO A 121 -10.92 4.89 0.14
C PRO A 121 -12.39 4.74 -0.28
N ALA A 122 -12.60 4.21 -1.48
CA ALA A 122 -13.88 3.80 -2.01
C ALA A 122 -13.78 2.41 -2.61
N VAL A 123 -14.72 1.53 -2.25
CA VAL A 123 -14.82 0.17 -2.80
C VAL A 123 -15.92 0.15 -3.84
N ASN A 124 -15.66 -0.50 -4.96
CA ASN A 124 -16.57 -0.62 -6.08
C ASN A 124 -16.73 -2.09 -6.51
N VAL A 125 -17.96 -2.52 -6.74
CA VAL A 125 -18.31 -3.83 -7.29
C VAL A 125 -19.42 -3.61 -8.33
N GLY A 126 -19.07 -3.76 -9.62
CA GLY A 126 -19.97 -3.41 -10.71
C GLY A 126 -20.45 -1.96 -10.61
N LEU A 127 -21.77 -1.75 -10.48
CA LEU A 127 -22.38 -0.42 -10.32
C LEU A 127 -22.50 0.04 -8.86
N LYS A 128 -22.15 -0.81 -7.89
CA LYS A 128 -22.26 -0.45 -6.46
C LYS A 128 -20.95 0.16 -5.99
N SER A 129 -21.07 1.16 -5.12
CA SER A 129 -19.92 1.86 -4.51
C SER A 129 -20.21 2.14 -3.05
N LYS A 130 -19.18 1.99 -2.21
CA LYS A 130 -19.20 2.44 -0.82
C LYS A 130 -17.90 3.16 -0.50
N SER A 131 -17.99 4.36 0.02
CA SER A 131 -16.82 5.21 0.30
C SER A 131 -16.71 5.50 1.78
N MET A 132 -15.49 5.67 2.24
CA MET A 132 -15.23 6.28 3.54
C MET A 132 -15.76 7.72 3.53
N ASP A 133 -16.49 8.09 4.58
CA ASP A 133 -17.06 9.44 4.78
C ASP A 133 -16.05 10.42 5.38
N THR A 134 -14.94 9.89 5.88
CA THR A 134 -13.87 10.59 6.58
C THR A 134 -12.55 10.44 5.83
N THR A 135 -11.64 11.38 6.07
CA THR A 135 -10.28 11.34 5.56
C THR A 135 -9.36 10.60 6.55
N THR A 136 -8.55 9.69 6.05
CA THR A 136 -7.41 9.08 6.74
C THR A 136 -6.09 9.57 6.14
N PHE A 137 -5.00 9.41 6.89
CA PHE A 137 -3.63 9.68 6.44
C PHE A 137 -2.75 8.43 6.51
N ASN A 138 -3.37 7.26 6.73
CA ASN A 138 -2.73 5.96 6.77
C ASN A 138 -3.58 4.94 5.99
N GLY A 139 -2.93 4.19 5.11
CA GLY A 139 -3.55 3.11 4.32
C GLY A 139 -3.08 1.70 4.67
N VAL A 140 -2.03 1.55 5.49
CA VAL A 140 -1.28 0.28 5.68
C VAL A 140 -2.17 -0.85 6.23
N SER A 141 -3.14 -0.51 7.06
CA SER A 141 -3.83 -1.45 7.93
C SER A 141 -5.33 -1.18 7.98
N CYS A 142 -6.05 -1.28 6.86
CA CYS A 142 -7.49 -1.04 6.85
C CYS A 142 -8.21 -1.98 7.86
N ASN A 143 -7.74 -3.21 8.01
CA ASN A 143 -8.26 -4.19 8.95
C ASN A 143 -7.94 -3.90 10.43
N SER A 144 -7.02 -2.98 10.74
CA SER A 144 -6.81 -2.52 12.13
C SER A 144 -8.01 -1.74 12.69
N CYS A 145 -8.86 -1.21 11.80
CA CYS A 145 -10.13 -0.59 12.16
C CYS A 145 -11.32 -1.47 11.76
N HIS A 146 -11.34 -1.91 10.50
CA HIS A 146 -12.47 -2.64 9.91
C HIS A 146 -12.43 -4.12 10.27
N GLY A 147 -13.43 -4.58 11.04
CA GLY A 147 -13.50 -5.92 11.61
C GLY A 147 -13.14 -5.97 13.10
N LEU A 148 -12.66 -4.86 13.67
CA LEU A 148 -12.35 -4.73 15.10
C LEU A 148 -13.25 -3.71 15.79
N ASN A 149 -13.11 -2.42 15.45
CA ASN A 149 -13.87 -1.32 16.05
C ASN A 149 -14.79 -0.59 15.05
N ARG A 150 -14.75 -1.00 13.78
CA ARG A 150 -15.68 -0.63 12.71
C ARG A 150 -16.18 -1.90 12.03
N SER A 151 -17.33 -1.83 11.38
CA SER A 151 -17.81 -2.93 10.52
C SER A 151 -16.77 -3.28 9.46
N ARG A 152 -16.71 -4.57 9.08
CA ARG A 152 -15.90 -5.02 7.94
C ARG A 152 -16.24 -4.21 6.68
N ILE A 153 -15.26 -4.10 5.80
CA ILE A 153 -15.46 -3.49 4.49
C ILE A 153 -16.31 -4.46 3.67
N THR A 154 -17.59 -4.13 3.49
CA THR A 154 -18.56 -4.98 2.80
C THR A 154 -19.19 -4.30 1.59
N LEU A 155 -19.26 -5.02 0.46
CA LEU A 155 -19.99 -4.62 -0.75
C LEU A 155 -20.27 -5.83 -1.66
N ASP A 156 -21.43 -5.86 -2.33
CA ASP A 156 -21.87 -6.92 -3.26
C ASP A 156 -22.16 -6.41 -4.67
#